data_AF-A0A5B7WVZ0-F1
#
_entry.id   AF-A0A5B7WVZ0-F1
#
_cell.length_a   1.000
_cell.length_b   1.000
_cell.length_c   1.000
_cell.angle_alpha   90.00
_cell.angle_beta   90.00
_cell.angle_gamma   90.00
#
_symmetry.space_group_name_H-M   'P 1'
#
loop_
_entity.id
_entity.type
_entity.pdbx_description
1 polymer ?
#
loop_
_entity_poly.entity_id
_entity_poly.type
_entity_poly.pdbx_seq_one_letter_code
_entity_poly.pdbx_strand_id
1 'polypeptide(L)'
;MNSLYLAWLLGRRTSGRRGPLLLTITSYAVVTALVLTVVGGALAFRQLPAEAQGTYLSLAALAVMLLIIPLLVLGRAAAQLSARSHDRALSSLRLMGATGGQVRWISVLQAVAAAMAGAVLGVGLYYLLAPLVGLIHFQGRALGNAVYASALVVVGVLLAVAVLSVISSLIGLRKLVITPLAVRRRALTPKPRWVRALIALGVLVVLYNVFTYLDVIARDLATMLVILVLGMGMGLGVMNLVGPWLVAMVGRAKLRKAQDGAQLLAARMILESPQQAWRQVSGVAMAAFIAVVGGTGAAMMQLTGDTGSAGWEQHLGKDVLSGVLLTLAVSFICVAASSTITQAAATLDRADLYHGLNRLGMPYELMNRARVKSVMIPTLTAAIGFGLASLVLVFPLAGMALIMQPLTVLTVCVGATGAGLLLIRLAISVAAPQRLLSAGERGGIHALAE
;
A
#
# COMPACT_ATOMS: atom_id res chain seq x y z
N MET A 1 -28.11 24.16 -22.95
CA MET A 1 -26.65 24.33 -22.74
C MET A 1 -26.06 22.97 -22.39
N ASN A 2 -25.19 22.42 -23.24
CA ASN A 2 -24.76 21.01 -23.14
C ASN A 2 -23.95 20.78 -21.86
N SER A 3 -24.34 19.79 -21.05
CA SER A 3 -23.67 19.44 -19.78
C SER A 3 -22.19 19.08 -19.97
N LEU A 4 -21.85 18.48 -21.11
CA LEU A 4 -20.47 18.22 -21.56
C LEU A 4 -19.65 19.51 -21.75
N TYR A 5 -20.27 20.56 -22.27
CA TYR A 5 -19.61 21.85 -22.52
C TYR A 5 -19.35 22.60 -21.22
N LEU A 6 -20.31 22.61 -20.28
CA LEU A 6 -20.12 23.17 -18.93
C LEU A 6 -19.07 22.40 -18.13
N ALA A 7 -19.04 21.07 -18.23
CA ALA A 7 -18.02 20.24 -17.58
C ALA A 7 -16.62 20.51 -18.14
N TRP A 8 -16.50 20.75 -19.45
CA TRP A 8 -15.24 21.11 -20.10
C TRP A 8 -14.80 22.55 -19.77
N LEU A 9 -15.72 23.51 -19.78
CA LEU A 9 -15.45 24.92 -19.52
C LEU A 9 -15.03 25.17 -18.05
N LEU A 10 -15.70 24.53 -17.09
CA LEU A 10 -15.31 24.57 -15.66
C LEU A 10 -14.03 23.75 -15.36
N GLY A 11 -13.58 22.95 -16.33
CA GLY A 11 -12.27 22.30 -16.33
C GLY A 11 -11.12 23.23 -16.74
N ARG A 12 -11.40 24.39 -17.36
CA ARG A 12 -10.37 25.36 -17.75
C ARG A 12 -9.83 26.12 -16.53
N ARG A 13 -8.64 25.66 -16.11
CA ARG A 13 -7.46 26.43 -15.67
C ARG A 13 -7.74 27.70 -14.85
N THR A 14 -7.90 27.53 -13.54
CA THR A 14 -7.30 28.46 -12.58
C THR A 14 -5.95 27.87 -12.14
N SER A 15 -4.90 28.69 -12.09
CA SER A 15 -3.49 28.28 -11.87
C SER A 15 -3.29 27.44 -10.59
N GLY A 16 -4.14 27.59 -9.57
CA GLY A 16 -4.11 26.81 -8.33
C GLY A 16 -4.60 25.36 -8.40
N ARG A 17 -5.17 24.91 -9.54
CA ARG A 17 -5.87 23.60 -9.64
C ARG A 17 -5.05 22.46 -10.27
N ARG A 18 -3.87 22.74 -10.83
CA ARG A 18 -3.04 21.75 -11.53
C ARG A 18 -2.43 20.70 -10.59
N GLY A 19 -2.00 21.11 -9.39
CA GLY A 19 -1.34 20.21 -8.42
C GLY A 19 -2.21 19.01 -8.02
N PRO A 20 -3.42 19.21 -7.48
CA PRO A 20 -4.30 18.11 -7.06
C PRO A 20 -4.72 17.18 -8.22
N LEU A 21 -4.92 17.74 -9.43
CA LEU A 21 -5.27 16.96 -10.62
C LEU A 21 -4.11 16.05 -11.04
N LEU A 22 -2.89 16.58 -11.14
CA LEU A 22 -1.70 15.80 -11.48
C LEU A 22 -1.40 14.72 -10.43
N LEU A 23 -1.59 15.02 -9.14
CA LEU A 23 -1.49 14.04 -8.06
C LEU A 23 -2.53 12.92 -8.18
N THR A 24 -3.75 13.24 -8.60
CA THR A 24 -4.82 12.24 -8.80
C THR A 24 -4.50 11.34 -9.99
N ILE A 25 -4.11 11.93 -11.13
CA ILE A 25 -3.76 11.21 -12.35
C ILE A 25 -2.55 10.29 -12.13
N THR A 26 -1.47 10.79 -11.52
CA THR A 26 -0.28 9.99 -11.23
C THR A 26 -0.56 8.86 -10.24
N SER A 27 -1.42 9.11 -9.25
CA SER A 27 -1.87 8.09 -8.30
C SER A 27 -2.59 6.92 -8.98
N TYR A 28 -3.57 7.20 -9.87
CA TYR A 28 -4.23 6.16 -10.66
C TYR A 28 -3.28 5.47 -11.64
N ALA A 29 -2.30 6.19 -12.21
CA ALA A 29 -1.29 5.60 -13.07
C ALA A 29 -0.44 4.57 -12.33
N VAL A 30 0.04 4.89 -11.13
CA VAL A 30 0.82 3.97 -10.28
C VAL A 30 -0.02 2.76 -9.86
N VAL A 31 -1.28 2.97 -9.42
CA VAL A 31 -2.19 1.86 -9.07
C VAL A 31 -2.36 0.91 -10.26
N THR A 32 -2.68 1.47 -11.42
CA THR A 32 -2.98 0.68 -12.63
C THR A 32 -1.75 -0.09 -13.10
N ALA A 33 -0.58 0.57 -13.11
CA ALA A 33 0.68 -0.07 -13.49
C ALA A 33 1.01 -1.25 -12.57
N LEU A 34 0.91 -1.07 -11.25
CA LEU A 34 1.22 -2.14 -10.29
C LEU A 34 0.23 -3.30 -10.38
N VAL A 35 -1.07 -3.02 -10.53
CA VAL A 35 -2.08 -4.08 -10.70
C VAL A 35 -1.80 -4.87 -11.98
N LEU A 36 -1.51 -4.21 -13.10
CA LEU A 36 -1.19 -4.90 -14.35
C LEU A 36 0.12 -5.68 -14.27
N THR A 37 1.16 -5.16 -13.63
CA THR A 37 2.41 -5.88 -13.42
C THR A 37 2.19 -7.15 -12.60
N VAL A 38 1.42 -7.08 -11.51
CA VAL A 38 1.13 -8.23 -10.65
C VAL A 38 0.27 -9.27 -11.35
N VAL A 39 -0.83 -8.83 -11.99
CA VAL A 39 -1.74 -9.75 -12.70
C VAL A 39 -1.07 -10.35 -13.94
N GLY A 40 -0.34 -9.54 -14.72
CA GLY A 40 0.42 -10.00 -15.87
C GLY A 40 1.51 -11.01 -15.49
N GLY A 41 2.29 -10.71 -14.44
CA GLY A 41 3.29 -11.62 -13.90
C GLY A 41 2.69 -12.93 -13.36
N ALA A 42 1.55 -12.87 -12.65
CA ALA A 42 0.89 -14.07 -12.16
C ALA A 42 0.32 -14.95 -13.30
N LEU A 43 -0.19 -14.33 -14.36
CA LEU A 43 -0.71 -15.04 -15.54
C LEU A 43 0.40 -15.58 -16.45
N ALA A 44 1.61 -15.02 -16.39
CA ALA A 44 2.78 -15.50 -17.14
C ALA A 44 3.07 -16.99 -16.86
N PHE A 45 2.83 -17.45 -15.63
CA PHE A 45 3.02 -18.85 -15.24
C PHE A 45 2.07 -19.83 -15.93
N ARG A 46 1.03 -19.38 -16.63
CA ARG A 46 0.20 -20.25 -17.48
C ARG A 46 0.92 -20.75 -18.74
N GLN A 47 2.03 -20.12 -19.10
CA GLN A 47 2.86 -20.49 -20.26
C GLN A 47 4.00 -21.46 -19.86
N LEU A 48 4.04 -21.93 -18.60
CA LEU A 48 4.96 -22.96 -18.15
C LEU A 48 4.49 -24.37 -18.56
N PRO A 49 5.39 -25.36 -18.63
CA PRO A 49 5.03 -26.77 -18.83
C PRO A 49 4.05 -27.28 -17.76
N ALA A 50 3.14 -28.18 -18.15
CA ALA A 50 2.03 -28.64 -17.31
C ALA A 50 2.48 -29.24 -15.96
N GLU A 51 3.64 -29.90 -15.92
CA GLU A 51 4.19 -30.54 -14.72
C GLU A 51 4.52 -29.53 -13.61
N ALA A 52 5.05 -28.36 -13.97
CA ALA A 52 5.41 -27.31 -13.01
C ALA A 52 4.27 -26.30 -12.80
N GLN A 53 3.40 -26.14 -13.80
CA GLN A 53 2.39 -25.09 -13.87
C GLN A 53 1.51 -25.02 -12.62
N GLY A 54 1.07 -26.16 -12.08
CA GLY A 54 0.22 -26.21 -10.88
C GLY A 54 0.88 -25.57 -9.66
N THR A 55 2.13 -25.94 -9.39
CA THR A 55 2.91 -25.41 -8.26
C THR A 55 3.18 -23.92 -8.42
N TYR A 56 3.66 -23.47 -9.58
CA TYR A 56 3.93 -22.05 -9.81
C TYR A 56 2.66 -21.18 -9.77
N LEU A 57 1.52 -21.68 -10.28
CA LEU A 57 0.25 -20.96 -10.19
C LEU A 57 -0.25 -20.86 -8.74
N SER A 58 -0.04 -21.88 -7.92
CA SER A 58 -0.39 -21.83 -6.49
C SER A 58 0.47 -20.82 -5.72
N LEU A 59 1.78 -20.76 -6.01
CA LEU A 59 2.69 -19.76 -5.46
C LEU A 59 2.36 -18.35 -5.94
N ALA A 60 2.00 -18.20 -7.22
CA ALA A 60 1.55 -16.93 -7.78
C ALA A 60 0.22 -16.49 -7.15
N ALA A 61 -0.72 -17.41 -6.91
CA ALA A 61 -1.96 -17.13 -6.21
C ALA A 61 -1.69 -16.67 -4.76
N LEU A 62 -0.73 -17.30 -4.07
CA LEU A 62 -0.27 -16.88 -2.75
C LEU A 62 0.31 -15.45 -2.80
N ALA A 63 1.22 -15.17 -3.75
CA ALA A 63 1.81 -13.84 -3.93
C ALA A 63 0.75 -12.77 -4.23
N VAL A 64 -0.21 -13.06 -5.12
CA VAL A 64 -1.35 -12.16 -5.39
C VAL A 64 -2.16 -11.94 -4.12
N MET A 65 -2.49 -13.00 -3.38
CA MET A 65 -3.24 -12.91 -2.13
C MET A 65 -2.55 -12.01 -1.08
N LEU A 66 -1.22 -12.13 -0.95
CA LEU A 66 -0.42 -11.25 -0.09
C LEU A 66 -0.47 -9.77 -0.53
N LEU A 67 -0.53 -9.53 -1.84
CA LEU A 67 -0.54 -8.19 -2.43
C LEU A 67 -1.93 -7.54 -2.47
N ILE A 68 -3.01 -8.28 -2.25
CA ILE A 68 -4.38 -7.74 -2.24
C ILE A 68 -4.48 -6.54 -1.30
N ILE A 69 -4.02 -6.64 -0.05
CA ILE A 69 -4.20 -5.56 0.92
C ILE A 69 -3.38 -4.31 0.56
N PRO A 70 -2.06 -4.37 0.28
CA PRO A 70 -1.30 -3.20 -0.17
C PRO A 70 -1.91 -2.52 -1.41
N LEU A 71 -2.35 -3.30 -2.40
CA LEU A 71 -3.00 -2.78 -3.61
C LEU A 71 -4.35 -2.11 -3.30
N LEU A 72 -5.17 -2.71 -2.43
CA LEU A 72 -6.45 -2.13 -1.99
C LEU A 72 -6.24 -0.84 -1.19
N VAL A 73 -5.22 -0.78 -0.33
CA VAL A 73 -4.89 0.42 0.44
C VAL A 73 -4.46 1.55 -0.49
N LEU A 74 -3.58 1.25 -1.46
CA LEU A 74 -3.14 2.20 -2.48
C LEU A 74 -4.32 2.69 -3.35
N GLY A 75 -5.15 1.77 -3.87
CA GLY A 75 -6.32 2.11 -4.66
C GLY A 75 -7.34 2.97 -3.89
N ARG A 76 -7.54 2.69 -2.60
CA ARG A 76 -8.36 3.52 -1.71
C ARG A 76 -7.77 4.91 -1.48
N ALA A 77 -6.44 5.03 -1.36
CA ALA A 77 -5.78 6.32 -1.23
C ALA A 77 -5.95 7.17 -2.50
N ALA A 78 -5.81 6.54 -3.68
CA ALA A 78 -6.07 7.18 -4.97
C ALA A 78 -7.51 7.67 -5.11
N ALA A 79 -8.47 6.78 -4.81
CA ALA A 79 -9.90 7.07 -4.79
C ALA A 79 -10.28 8.23 -3.86
N GLN A 80 -9.74 8.25 -2.63
CA GLN A 80 -10.04 9.30 -1.66
C GLN A 80 -9.49 10.66 -2.09
N LEU A 81 -8.28 10.69 -2.67
CA LEU A 81 -7.71 11.90 -3.24
C LEU A 81 -8.57 12.44 -4.39
N SER A 82 -9.03 11.54 -5.27
CA SER A 82 -9.94 11.86 -6.37
C SER A 82 -11.25 12.48 -5.85
N ALA A 83 -11.90 11.88 -4.85
CA ALA A 83 -13.15 12.43 -4.31
C ALA A 83 -12.97 13.87 -3.77
N ARG A 84 -11.87 14.13 -3.03
CA ARG A 84 -11.61 15.45 -2.44
C ARG A 84 -11.28 16.53 -3.45
N SER A 85 -10.58 16.21 -4.54
CA SER A 85 -10.17 17.20 -5.55
C SER A 85 -11.35 17.77 -6.35
N HIS A 86 -12.46 17.04 -6.42
CA HIS A 86 -13.67 17.43 -7.16
C HIS A 86 -14.72 18.14 -6.30
N ASP A 87 -14.77 17.89 -4.98
CA ASP A 87 -15.78 18.46 -4.07
C ASP A 87 -15.78 20.00 -4.02
N ARG A 88 -14.60 20.66 -4.11
CA ARG A 88 -14.48 22.13 -3.95
C ARG A 88 -15.13 22.95 -5.06
N ALA A 89 -15.26 22.40 -6.28
CA ALA A 89 -15.90 23.10 -7.39
C ALA A 89 -17.43 22.90 -7.42
N LEU A 90 -17.93 21.93 -6.67
CA LEU A 90 -19.35 21.61 -6.61
C LEU A 90 -20.06 22.48 -5.56
N SER A 91 -19.35 22.96 -4.53
CA SER A 91 -19.90 23.91 -3.55
C SER A 91 -20.26 25.24 -4.20
N SER A 92 -19.41 25.80 -5.06
CA SER A 92 -19.70 27.02 -5.80
C SER A 92 -20.86 26.84 -6.80
N LEU A 93 -20.95 25.69 -7.48
CA LEU A 93 -22.08 25.37 -8.36
C LEU A 93 -23.40 25.25 -7.59
N ARG A 94 -23.39 24.68 -6.38
CA ARG A 94 -24.57 24.63 -5.52
C ARG A 94 -24.98 26.02 -5.01
N LEU A 95 -24.01 26.90 -4.73
CA LEU A 95 -24.28 28.31 -4.40
C LEU A 95 -24.91 29.08 -5.57
N MET A 96 -24.67 28.66 -6.81
CA MET A 96 -25.32 29.20 -8.01
C MET A 96 -26.64 28.48 -8.39
N GLY A 97 -27.19 27.63 -7.51
CA GLY A 97 -28.50 27.01 -7.71
C GLY A 97 -28.52 25.70 -8.53
N ALA A 98 -27.37 25.09 -8.82
CA ALA A 98 -27.32 23.82 -9.55
C ALA A 98 -28.05 22.68 -8.79
N THR A 99 -28.84 21.87 -9.51
CA THR A 99 -29.59 20.76 -8.90
C THR A 99 -28.65 19.63 -8.43
N GLY A 100 -29.05 18.89 -7.39
CA GLY A 100 -28.22 17.81 -6.83
C GLY A 100 -27.90 16.67 -7.81
N GLY A 101 -28.80 16.41 -8.78
CA GLY A 101 -28.58 15.44 -9.86
C GLY A 101 -27.50 15.89 -10.86
N GLN A 102 -27.54 17.17 -11.27
CA GLN A 102 -26.53 17.74 -12.17
C GLN A 102 -25.14 17.73 -11.52
N VAL A 103 -25.05 18.13 -10.25
CA VAL A 103 -23.81 18.10 -9.46
C VAL A 103 -23.24 16.68 -9.38
N ARG A 104 -24.09 15.67 -9.19
CA ARG A 104 -23.68 14.25 -9.14
C ARG A 104 -23.11 13.79 -10.49
N TRP A 105 -23.80 14.06 -11.59
CA TRP A 105 -23.33 13.65 -12.92
C TRP A 105 -22.01 14.31 -13.31
N ILE A 106 -21.88 15.61 -13.06
CA ILE A 106 -20.63 16.35 -13.34
C ILE A 106 -19.48 15.79 -12.51
N SER A 107 -19.71 15.52 -11.22
CA SER A 107 -18.70 14.93 -10.33
C SER A 107 -18.22 13.56 -10.81
N VAL A 108 -19.16 12.68 -11.17
CA VAL A 108 -18.82 11.34 -11.65
C VAL A 108 -18.05 11.41 -12.97
N LEU A 109 -18.46 12.25 -13.91
CA LEU A 109 -17.76 12.42 -15.20
C LEU A 109 -16.33 12.93 -15.00
N GLN A 110 -16.11 13.92 -14.14
CA GLN A 110 -14.77 14.44 -13.88
C GLN A 110 -13.89 13.40 -13.18
N ALA A 111 -14.43 12.69 -12.18
CA ALA A 111 -13.71 11.64 -11.47
C ALA A 111 -13.33 10.48 -12.40
N VAL A 112 -14.24 10.04 -13.28
CA VAL A 112 -13.98 8.99 -14.27
C VAL A 112 -12.96 9.46 -15.29
N ALA A 113 -13.06 10.69 -15.81
CA ALA A 113 -12.10 11.22 -16.77
C ALA A 113 -10.68 11.29 -16.19
N ALA A 114 -10.51 11.79 -14.96
CA ALA A 114 -9.21 11.82 -14.29
C ALA A 114 -8.67 10.41 -14.00
N ALA A 115 -9.53 9.50 -13.55
CA ALA A 115 -9.15 8.11 -13.30
C ALA A 115 -8.74 7.37 -14.57
N MET A 116 -9.48 7.55 -15.67
CA MET A 116 -9.16 6.95 -16.97
C MET A 116 -7.90 7.53 -17.58
N ALA A 117 -7.69 8.85 -17.49
CA ALA A 117 -6.43 9.47 -17.92
C ALA A 117 -5.24 8.88 -17.15
N GLY A 118 -5.37 8.76 -15.82
CA GLY A 118 -4.37 8.08 -14.99
C GLY A 118 -4.19 6.62 -15.37
N ALA A 119 -5.27 5.88 -15.57
CA ALA A 119 -5.23 4.46 -15.91
C ALA A 119 -4.54 4.20 -17.24
N VAL A 120 -4.83 4.99 -18.29
CA VAL A 120 -4.15 4.92 -19.60
C VAL A 120 -2.66 5.21 -19.45
N LEU A 121 -2.28 6.25 -18.69
CA LEU A 121 -0.87 6.50 -18.38
C LEU A 121 -0.24 5.33 -17.61
N GLY A 122 -0.99 4.69 -16.72
CA GLY A 122 -0.58 3.50 -15.99
C GLY A 122 -0.36 2.29 -16.88
N VAL A 123 -1.17 2.11 -17.94
CA VAL A 123 -0.92 1.08 -18.97
C VAL A 123 0.41 1.36 -19.66
N GLY A 124 0.68 2.62 -20.05
CA GLY A 124 1.97 3.00 -20.61
C GLY A 124 3.14 2.72 -19.67
N LEU A 125 3.01 3.07 -18.38
CA LEU A 125 3.99 2.78 -17.35
C LEU A 125 4.19 1.28 -17.14
N TYR A 126 3.12 0.49 -17.22
CA TYR A 126 3.19 -0.97 -17.19
C TYR A 126 4.01 -1.53 -18.36
N TYR A 127 3.78 -1.07 -19.59
CA TYR A 127 4.60 -1.50 -20.74
C TYR A 127 6.07 -1.09 -20.61
N LEU A 128 6.37 0.05 -19.97
CA LEU A 128 7.73 0.48 -19.64
C LEU A 128 8.39 -0.40 -18.56
N LEU A 129 7.62 -0.89 -17.58
CA LEU A 129 8.12 -1.74 -16.50
C LEU A 129 8.18 -3.23 -16.87
N ALA A 130 7.31 -3.69 -17.78
CA ALA A 130 7.22 -5.07 -18.24
C ALA A 130 8.57 -5.67 -18.68
N PRO A 131 9.44 -5.01 -19.47
CA PRO A 131 10.74 -5.57 -19.85
C PRO A 131 11.65 -5.78 -18.64
N LEU A 132 11.64 -4.87 -17.66
CA LEU A 132 12.44 -5.03 -16.43
C LEU A 132 11.97 -6.24 -15.61
N VAL A 133 10.66 -6.47 -15.54
CA VAL A 133 10.08 -7.64 -14.87
C VAL A 133 10.33 -8.92 -15.69
N GLY A 134 10.38 -8.81 -17.02
CA GLY A 134 10.68 -9.91 -17.93
C GLY A 134 12.11 -10.44 -17.81
N LEU A 135 13.04 -9.65 -17.26
CA LEU A 135 14.42 -10.07 -16.96
C LEU A 135 14.53 -11.02 -15.75
N ILE A 136 13.45 -11.15 -14.96
CA ILE A 136 13.46 -12.05 -13.80
C ILE A 136 13.43 -13.49 -14.30
N HIS A 137 14.37 -14.30 -13.80
CA HIS A 137 14.51 -15.69 -14.19
C HIS A 137 13.65 -16.59 -13.30
N PHE A 138 12.90 -17.48 -13.95
CA PHE A 138 12.17 -18.59 -13.33
C PHE A 138 12.46 -19.86 -14.13
N GLN A 139 12.74 -20.98 -13.47
CA GLN A 139 13.17 -22.25 -14.06
C GLN A 139 14.41 -22.08 -14.96
N GLY A 140 15.34 -21.21 -14.57
CA GLY A 140 16.56 -20.93 -15.35
C GLY A 140 16.34 -20.12 -16.63
N ARG A 141 15.11 -19.71 -16.94
CA ARG A 141 14.77 -18.88 -18.11
C ARG A 141 14.13 -17.55 -17.70
N ALA A 142 14.42 -16.50 -18.45
CA ALA A 142 13.74 -15.22 -18.26
C ALA A 142 12.23 -15.35 -18.57
N LEU A 143 11.37 -14.66 -17.82
CA LEU A 143 9.94 -14.58 -18.13
C LEU A 143 9.70 -14.01 -19.55
N GLY A 144 10.57 -13.08 -19.97
CA GLY A 144 10.52 -12.46 -21.29
C GLY A 144 9.15 -11.85 -21.59
N ASN A 145 8.57 -12.21 -22.73
CA ASN A 145 7.29 -11.67 -23.19
C ASN A 145 6.07 -12.26 -22.47
N ALA A 146 6.23 -13.26 -21.60
CA ALA A 146 5.12 -13.84 -20.85
C ALA A 146 4.48 -12.85 -19.86
N VAL A 147 5.20 -11.79 -19.47
CA VAL A 147 4.71 -10.73 -18.56
C VAL A 147 3.60 -9.89 -19.18
N TYR A 148 3.52 -9.82 -20.52
CA TYR A 148 2.53 -9.01 -21.21
C TYR A 148 1.12 -9.60 -21.04
N ALA A 149 0.28 -8.86 -20.32
CA ALA A 149 -1.10 -9.22 -20.07
C ALA A 149 -1.90 -9.12 -21.37
N SER A 150 -2.86 -10.03 -21.55
CA SER A 150 -3.75 -9.99 -22.71
C SER A 150 -4.58 -8.69 -22.72
N ALA A 151 -4.99 -8.26 -23.91
CA ALA A 151 -5.82 -7.06 -24.07
C ALA A 151 -7.10 -7.11 -23.18
N LEU A 152 -7.66 -8.31 -22.98
CA LEU A 152 -8.81 -8.53 -22.10
C LEU A 152 -8.52 -8.18 -20.63
N VAL A 153 -7.33 -8.54 -20.13
CA VAL A 153 -6.92 -8.20 -18.77
C VAL A 153 -6.71 -6.69 -18.63
N VAL A 154 -6.08 -6.06 -19.62
CA VAL A 154 -5.88 -4.60 -19.64
C VAL A 154 -7.22 -3.88 -19.61
N VAL A 155 -8.16 -4.26 -20.48
CA VAL A 155 -9.52 -3.70 -20.51
C VAL A 155 -10.24 -3.95 -19.18
N GLY A 156 -10.12 -5.17 -18.62
CA GLY A 156 -10.71 -5.51 -17.32
C GLY A 156 -10.20 -4.61 -16.19
N VAL A 157 -8.90 -4.31 -16.14
CA VAL A 157 -8.31 -3.40 -15.14
C VAL A 157 -8.78 -1.95 -15.37
N LEU A 158 -8.81 -1.48 -16.62
CA LEU A 158 -9.34 -0.14 -16.93
C LEU A 158 -10.80 0.02 -16.48
N LEU A 159 -11.64 -0.98 -16.74
CA LEU A 159 -13.03 -1.01 -16.28
C LEU A 159 -13.11 -1.04 -14.75
N ALA A 160 -12.29 -1.84 -14.07
CA ALA A 160 -12.24 -1.88 -12.61
C ALA A 160 -11.85 -0.51 -12.01
N VAL A 161 -10.90 0.20 -12.61
CA VAL A 161 -10.50 1.56 -12.19
C VAL A 161 -11.63 2.56 -12.42
N ALA A 162 -12.33 2.49 -13.56
CA ALA A 162 -13.49 3.32 -13.85
C ALA A 162 -14.60 3.10 -12.81
N VAL A 163 -14.96 1.84 -12.54
CA VAL A 163 -15.96 1.46 -11.52
C VAL A 163 -15.55 1.95 -10.14
N LEU A 164 -14.28 1.77 -9.75
CA LEU A 164 -13.77 2.25 -8.47
C LEU A 164 -13.88 3.77 -8.36
N SER A 165 -13.62 4.51 -9.44
CA SER A 165 -13.75 5.97 -9.47
C SER A 165 -15.21 6.42 -9.30
N VAL A 166 -16.16 5.77 -10.00
CA VAL A 166 -17.59 6.03 -9.85
C VAL A 166 -18.03 5.79 -8.40
N ILE A 167 -17.70 4.63 -7.83
CA ILE A 167 -18.06 4.28 -6.44
C ILE A 167 -17.49 5.33 -5.47
N SER A 168 -16.23 5.73 -5.67
CA SER A 168 -15.54 6.69 -4.80
C SER A 168 -16.16 8.08 -4.86
N SER A 169 -16.50 8.56 -6.06
CA SER A 169 -17.21 9.83 -6.27
C SER A 169 -18.60 9.80 -5.61
N LEU A 170 -19.36 8.73 -5.78
CA LEU A 170 -20.68 8.57 -5.16
C LEU A 170 -20.61 8.54 -3.62
N ILE A 171 -19.62 7.86 -3.04
CA ILE A 171 -19.41 7.84 -1.59
C ILE A 171 -19.02 9.23 -1.06
N GLY A 172 -18.18 9.97 -1.80
CA GLY A 172 -17.82 11.35 -1.47
C GLY A 172 -19.06 12.24 -1.34
N LEU A 173 -19.94 12.18 -2.34
CA LEU A 173 -21.19 12.94 -2.36
C LEU A 173 -22.16 12.55 -1.25
N ARG A 174 -22.27 11.26 -0.89
CA ARG A 174 -23.15 10.80 0.21
C ARG A 174 -22.75 11.36 1.56
N LYS A 175 -21.45 11.52 1.85
CA LYS A 175 -20.97 12.09 3.12
C LYS A 175 -21.37 13.56 3.31
N LEU A 176 -21.50 14.31 2.22
CA LEU A 176 -21.86 15.74 2.24
C LEU A 176 -23.35 15.98 2.45
N VAL A 177 -24.22 15.04 2.04
CA VAL A 177 -25.68 15.18 2.18
C VAL A 177 -26.18 14.67 3.53
N ILE A 178 -25.56 13.63 4.08
CA ILE A 178 -26.13 12.87 5.21
C ILE A 178 -25.60 13.31 6.58
N THR A 179 -24.53 14.11 6.65
CA THR A 179 -23.87 14.37 7.93
C THR A 179 -23.62 15.83 8.30
N PRO A 180 -24.68 16.68 8.37
CA PRO A 180 -24.59 17.95 9.08
C PRO A 180 -24.44 17.78 10.61
N LEU A 181 -24.76 16.61 11.19
CA LEU A 181 -24.64 16.30 12.63
C LEU A 181 -23.43 15.45 13.05
N ALA A 182 -22.58 14.97 12.13
CA ALA A 182 -21.43 14.12 12.50
C ALA A 182 -20.35 14.85 13.34
N VAL A 183 -20.38 16.18 13.38
CA VAL A 183 -19.42 16.99 14.14
C VAL A 183 -19.54 16.76 15.66
N ARG A 184 -20.73 16.40 16.17
CA ARG A 184 -20.94 16.13 17.61
C ARG A 184 -20.65 14.69 18.04
N ARG A 185 -20.51 13.75 17.12
CA ARG A 185 -20.02 12.41 17.42
C ARG A 185 -18.63 12.26 16.83
N ARG A 186 -17.63 12.81 17.53
CA ARG A 186 -16.30 12.18 17.54
C ARG A 186 -16.57 10.73 17.92
N ALA A 187 -16.66 9.85 16.92
CA ALA A 187 -16.89 8.43 17.16
C ALA A 187 -15.77 8.00 18.10
N LEU A 188 -16.12 7.76 19.36
CA LEU A 188 -15.23 7.24 20.39
C LEU A 188 -14.55 6.03 19.76
N THR A 189 -13.27 6.20 19.42
CA THR A 189 -12.47 5.19 18.77
C THR A 189 -12.61 3.91 19.61
N PRO A 190 -13.11 2.79 19.06
CA PRO A 190 -13.35 1.59 19.85
C PRO A 190 -12.07 1.24 20.61
N LYS A 191 -12.15 1.25 21.94
CA LYS A 191 -10.99 0.93 22.80
C LYS A 191 -10.47 -0.45 22.36
N PRO A 192 -9.16 -0.61 22.13
CA PRO A 192 -8.62 -1.90 21.76
C PRO A 192 -8.82 -2.85 22.96
N ARG A 193 -9.72 -3.82 22.78
CA ARG A 193 -10.10 -4.78 23.83
C ARG A 193 -8.98 -5.81 23.96
N TRP A 194 -8.54 -6.10 25.19
CA TRP A 194 -7.55 -7.15 25.48
C TRP A 194 -7.96 -8.52 24.91
N VAL A 195 -9.27 -8.74 24.76
CA VAL A 195 -9.86 -9.87 24.02
C VAL A 195 -9.27 -10.07 22.62
N ARG A 196 -8.98 -8.99 21.88
CA ARG A 196 -8.34 -9.08 20.55
C ARG A 196 -6.91 -9.61 20.64
N ALA A 197 -6.19 -9.26 21.69
CA ALA A 197 -4.85 -9.78 21.94
C ALA A 197 -4.89 -11.25 22.34
N LEU A 198 -5.88 -11.68 23.12
CA LEU A 198 -6.09 -13.09 23.46
C LEU A 198 -6.44 -13.94 22.23
N ILE A 199 -7.36 -13.47 21.36
CA ILE A 199 -7.67 -14.15 20.10
C ILE A 199 -6.43 -14.24 19.21
N ALA A 200 -5.69 -13.13 19.09
CA ALA A 200 -4.44 -13.11 18.34
C ALA A 200 -3.41 -14.11 18.86
N LEU A 201 -3.24 -14.19 20.19
CA LEU A 201 -2.34 -15.13 20.83
C LEU A 201 -2.77 -16.58 20.58
N GLY A 202 -4.07 -16.89 20.72
CA GLY A 202 -4.60 -18.23 20.44
C GLY A 202 -4.34 -18.67 19.00
N VAL A 203 -4.61 -17.80 18.02
CA VAL A 203 -4.32 -18.10 16.60
C VAL A 203 -2.82 -18.27 16.37
N LEU A 204 -1.98 -17.46 17.01
CA LEU A 204 -0.52 -17.54 16.89
C LEU A 204 0.02 -18.87 17.43
N VAL A 205 -0.51 -19.34 18.57
CA VAL A 205 -0.16 -20.65 19.15
C VAL A 205 -0.57 -21.78 18.22
N VAL A 206 -1.80 -21.78 17.70
CA VAL A 206 -2.25 -22.79 16.72
C VAL A 206 -1.32 -22.78 15.51
N LEU A 207 -1.03 -21.61 14.97
CA LEU A 207 -0.21 -21.46 13.77
C LEU A 207 1.24 -21.90 14.00
N TYR A 208 1.83 -21.58 15.15
CA TYR A 208 3.14 -22.06 15.58
C TYR A 208 3.20 -23.58 15.62
N ASN A 209 2.19 -24.24 16.20
CA ASN A 209 2.13 -25.71 16.23
C ASN A 209 1.99 -26.30 14.82
N VAL A 210 1.13 -25.73 13.98
CA VAL A 210 0.96 -26.17 12.58
C VAL A 210 2.27 -26.07 11.80
N PHE A 211 3.04 -24.99 11.94
CA PHE A 211 4.34 -24.85 11.29
C PHE A 211 5.41 -25.77 11.89
N THR A 212 5.38 -26.01 13.20
CA THR A 212 6.32 -26.92 13.88
C THR A 212 6.14 -28.37 13.42
N TYR A 213 4.90 -28.81 13.26
CA TYR A 213 4.56 -30.17 12.83
C TYR A 213 4.27 -30.27 11.32
N LEU A 214 4.73 -29.29 10.53
CA LEU A 214 4.40 -29.21 9.11
C LEU A 214 4.80 -30.47 8.34
N ASP A 215 5.99 -31.01 8.60
CA ASP A 215 6.53 -32.22 7.96
C ASP A 215 5.68 -33.48 8.25
N VAL A 216 5.10 -33.56 9.45
CA VAL A 216 4.23 -34.68 9.86
C VAL A 216 2.83 -34.54 9.27
N ILE A 217 2.32 -33.31 9.15
CA ILE A 217 0.96 -33.00 8.70
C ILE A 217 0.87 -33.00 7.16
N ALA A 218 1.88 -32.46 6.49
CA ALA A 218 1.90 -32.26 5.04
C ALA A 218 2.71 -33.36 4.34
N ARG A 219 2.05 -34.49 4.04
CA ARG A 219 2.67 -35.63 3.35
C ARG A 219 2.96 -35.38 1.87
N ASP A 220 2.18 -34.50 1.24
CA ASP A 220 2.30 -34.13 -0.17
C ASP A 220 2.47 -32.61 -0.31
N LEU A 221 3.14 -32.19 -1.39
CA LEU A 221 3.42 -30.77 -1.71
C LEU A 221 2.14 -29.92 -1.78
N ALA A 222 1.04 -30.47 -2.30
CA ALA A 222 -0.24 -29.76 -2.39
C ALA A 222 -0.79 -29.38 -1.00
N THR A 223 -0.75 -30.32 -0.05
CA THR A 223 -1.20 -30.10 1.33
C THR A 223 -0.31 -29.08 2.04
N MET A 224 1.01 -29.14 1.82
CA MET A 224 1.97 -28.17 2.34
C MET A 224 1.63 -26.75 1.86
N LEU A 225 1.35 -26.59 0.56
CA LEU A 225 1.01 -25.30 -0.03
C LEU A 225 -0.32 -24.75 0.52
N VAL A 226 -1.33 -25.58 0.70
CA VAL A 226 -2.61 -25.18 1.31
C VAL A 226 -2.41 -24.69 2.74
N ILE A 227 -1.62 -25.42 3.55
CA ILE A 227 -1.30 -25.03 4.93
C ILE A 227 -0.53 -23.71 4.94
N LEU A 228 0.42 -23.53 4.02
CA LEU A 228 1.18 -22.29 3.89
C LEU A 228 0.27 -21.12 3.54
N VAL A 229 -0.63 -21.27 2.56
CA VAL A 229 -1.60 -20.22 2.16
C VAL A 229 -2.51 -19.85 3.33
N LEU A 230 -3.14 -20.84 3.97
CA LEU A 230 -4.04 -20.60 5.09
C LEU A 230 -3.31 -20.00 6.28
N GLY A 231 -2.12 -20.50 6.59
CA GLY A 231 -1.28 -20.01 7.67
C GLY A 231 -0.83 -18.57 7.46
N MET A 232 -0.39 -18.25 6.25
CA MET A 232 -0.01 -16.90 5.86
C MET A 232 -1.22 -15.95 5.93
N GLY A 233 -2.39 -16.36 5.42
CA GLY A 233 -3.63 -15.60 5.50
C GLY A 233 -4.10 -15.34 6.93
N MET A 234 -4.05 -16.35 7.79
CA MET A 234 -4.36 -16.21 9.23
C MET A 234 -3.38 -15.28 9.94
N GLY A 235 -2.08 -15.41 9.66
CA GLY A 235 -1.05 -14.50 10.16
C GLY A 235 -1.36 -13.05 9.81
N LEU A 236 -1.64 -12.76 8.54
CA LEU A 236 -2.06 -11.43 8.09
C LEU A 236 -3.33 -10.90 8.80
N GLY A 237 -4.30 -11.79 9.05
CA GLY A 237 -5.50 -11.48 9.82
C GLY A 237 -5.20 -11.05 11.26
N VAL A 238 -4.33 -11.81 11.94
CA VAL A 238 -3.86 -11.50 13.30
C VAL A 238 -3.15 -10.14 13.36
N MET A 239 -2.29 -9.85 12.38
CA MET A 239 -1.60 -8.56 12.31
C MET A 239 -2.57 -7.38 12.22
N ASN A 240 -3.60 -7.50 11.39
CA ASN A 240 -4.62 -6.45 11.27
C ASN A 240 -5.48 -6.29 12.54
N LEU A 241 -5.65 -7.37 13.30
CA LEU A 241 -6.38 -7.35 14.57
C LEU A 241 -5.60 -6.61 15.67
N VAL A 242 -4.28 -6.86 15.76
CA VAL A 242 -3.38 -6.34 16.80
C VAL A 242 -2.81 -4.97 16.45
N GLY A 243 -2.65 -4.66 15.17
CA GLY A 243 -1.93 -3.49 14.69
C GLY A 243 -2.37 -2.14 15.27
N PRO A 244 -3.67 -1.79 15.29
CA PRO A 244 -4.12 -0.53 15.91
C PRO A 244 -3.82 -0.43 17.40
N TRP A 245 -3.83 -1.56 18.12
CA TRP A 245 -3.46 -1.61 19.54
C TRP A 245 -1.95 -1.38 19.72
N LEU A 246 -1.13 -2.04 18.89
CA LEU A 246 0.33 -1.85 18.89
C LEU A 246 0.70 -0.39 18.61
N VAL A 247 0.09 0.23 17.60
CA VAL A 247 0.31 1.65 17.27
C VAL A 247 -0.12 2.57 18.41
N ALA A 248 -1.26 2.29 19.06
CA ALA A 248 -1.72 3.07 20.21
C ALA A 248 -0.77 2.94 21.41
N MET A 249 -0.29 1.73 21.70
CA MET A 249 0.65 1.45 22.78
C MET A 249 1.97 2.20 22.56
N VAL A 250 2.53 2.10 21.36
CA VAL A 250 3.75 2.83 20.96
C VAL A 250 3.54 4.34 21.05
N GLY A 251 2.40 4.84 20.55
CA GLY A 251 2.05 6.26 20.64
C GLY A 251 2.01 6.78 22.08
N ARG A 252 1.43 6.01 23.03
CA ARG A 252 1.41 6.35 24.46
C ARG A 252 2.80 6.32 25.08
N ALA A 253 3.59 5.30 24.76
CA ALA A 253 4.96 5.20 25.26
C ALA A 253 5.84 6.36 24.77
N LYS A 254 5.73 6.72 23.49
CA LYS A 254 6.44 7.87 22.91
C LYS A 254 5.93 9.21 23.44
N LEU A 255 4.64 9.35 23.74
CA LEU A 255 4.10 10.55 24.40
C LEU A 255 4.70 10.75 25.79
N ARG A 256 4.82 9.68 26.60
CA ARG A 256 5.42 9.73 27.94
C ARG A 256 6.91 10.05 27.93
N LYS A 257 7.63 9.64 26.88
CA LYS A 257 9.09 9.83 26.72
C LYS A 257 9.47 11.02 25.84
N ALA A 258 8.51 11.85 25.43
CA ALA A 258 8.77 12.92 24.49
C ALA A 258 9.57 14.06 25.15
N GLN A 259 10.73 14.37 24.58
CA GLN A 259 11.66 15.38 25.11
C GLN A 259 11.68 16.68 24.29
N ASP A 260 11.04 16.69 23.13
CA ASP A 260 11.03 17.83 22.19
C ASP A 260 9.63 18.02 21.60
N GLY A 261 9.29 19.24 21.20
CA GLY A 261 8.00 19.63 20.63
C GLY A 261 7.63 18.80 19.39
N ALA A 262 8.60 18.46 18.55
CA ALA A 262 8.36 17.59 17.39
C ALA A 262 7.94 16.16 17.81
N GLN A 263 8.49 15.64 18.92
CA GLN A 263 8.14 14.32 19.44
C GLN A 263 6.76 14.32 20.10
N LEU A 264 6.45 15.36 20.88
CA LEU A 264 5.14 15.57 21.50
C LEU A 264 4.04 15.67 20.43
N LEU A 265 4.27 16.50 19.42
CA LEU A 265 3.32 16.69 18.33
C LEU A 265 3.13 15.40 17.52
N ALA A 266 4.21 14.69 17.20
CA ALA A 266 4.15 13.41 16.50
C ALA A 266 3.35 12.36 17.27
N ALA A 267 3.61 12.22 18.58
CA ALA A 267 2.90 11.27 19.43
C ALA A 267 1.40 11.60 19.55
N ARG A 268 1.05 12.89 19.67
CA ARG A 268 -0.36 13.33 19.68
C ARG A 268 -1.06 13.08 18.34
N MET A 269 -0.39 13.31 17.21
CA MET A 269 -0.92 12.98 15.88
C MET A 269 -1.22 11.48 15.72
N ILE A 270 -0.35 10.60 16.23
CA ILE A 270 -0.59 9.14 16.20
C ILE A 270 -1.81 8.77 17.07
N LEU A 271 -1.90 9.36 18.27
CA LEU A 271 -2.94 9.04 19.25
C LEU A 271 -4.31 9.65 18.92
N GLU A 272 -4.37 10.64 18.04
CA GLU A 272 -5.62 11.20 17.52
C GLU A 272 -6.46 10.10 16.83
N SER A 273 -5.82 9.22 16.04
CA SER A 273 -6.50 8.08 15.42
C SER A 273 -5.57 6.88 15.13
N PRO A 274 -5.29 6.02 16.13
CA PRO A 274 -4.37 4.89 15.98
C PRO A 274 -4.76 3.91 14.87
N GLN A 275 -6.06 3.73 14.63
CA GLN A 275 -6.56 2.86 13.55
C GLN A 275 -6.23 3.43 12.15
N GLN A 276 -6.27 4.76 11.98
CA GLN A 276 -5.89 5.37 10.71
C GLN A 276 -4.38 5.30 10.51
N ALA A 277 -3.60 5.57 11.56
CA ALA A 277 -2.14 5.42 11.55
C ALA A 277 -1.72 3.97 11.24
N TRP A 278 -2.37 2.96 11.82
CA TRP A 278 -2.14 1.56 11.48
C TRP A 278 -2.42 1.28 10.01
N ARG A 279 -3.57 1.70 9.48
CA ARG A 279 -3.96 1.42 8.09
C ARG A 279 -3.02 2.05 7.07
N GLN A 280 -2.38 3.18 7.40
CA GLN A 280 -1.36 3.79 6.53
C GLN A 280 -0.09 2.95 6.42
N VAL A 281 0.15 2.06 7.38
CA VAL A 281 1.43 1.41 7.62
C VAL A 281 1.31 -0.12 7.59
N SER A 282 0.09 -0.67 7.57
CA SER A 282 -0.16 -2.10 7.63
C SER A 282 0.56 -2.87 6.52
N GLY A 283 0.70 -2.30 5.32
CA GLY A 283 1.47 -2.95 4.24
C GLY A 283 2.94 -3.16 4.58
N VAL A 284 3.56 -2.34 5.44
CA VAL A 284 4.93 -2.57 5.94
C VAL A 284 4.98 -3.76 6.90
N ALA A 285 3.99 -3.88 7.79
CA ALA A 285 3.90 -5.05 8.66
C ALA A 285 3.78 -6.34 7.84
N MET A 286 2.95 -6.30 6.79
CA MET A 286 2.78 -7.41 5.86
C MET A 286 4.07 -7.70 5.10
N ALA A 287 4.78 -6.67 4.61
CA ALA A 287 6.07 -6.87 3.96
C ALA A 287 7.10 -7.49 4.94
N ALA A 288 7.18 -7.02 6.18
CA ALA A 288 8.06 -7.63 7.19
C ALA A 288 7.69 -9.10 7.47
N PHE A 289 6.40 -9.43 7.52
CA PHE A 289 5.92 -10.81 7.65
C PHE A 289 6.31 -11.68 6.46
N ILE A 290 6.09 -11.19 5.24
CA ILE A 290 6.46 -11.87 4.00
C ILE A 290 7.97 -12.08 3.92
N ALA A 291 8.76 -11.10 4.37
CA ALA A 291 10.21 -11.18 4.37
C ALA A 291 10.69 -12.30 5.29
N VAL A 292 10.14 -12.39 6.50
CA VAL A 292 10.55 -13.44 7.45
C VAL A 292 10.00 -14.80 7.04
N VAL A 293 8.68 -14.94 6.89
CA VAL A 293 8.07 -16.26 6.60
C VAL A 293 8.43 -16.75 5.21
N GLY A 294 8.31 -15.88 4.19
CA GLY A 294 8.65 -16.21 2.81
C GLY A 294 10.15 -16.39 2.63
N GLY A 295 10.99 -15.54 3.24
CA GLY A 295 12.44 -15.67 3.18
C GLY A 295 12.95 -16.96 3.84
N THR A 296 12.42 -17.30 5.02
CA THR A 296 12.73 -18.58 5.67
C THR A 296 12.26 -19.78 4.85
N GLY A 297 11.03 -19.74 4.30
CA GLY A 297 10.52 -20.80 3.43
C GLY A 297 11.38 -20.99 2.17
N ALA A 298 11.77 -19.89 1.52
CA ALA A 298 12.65 -19.92 0.36
C ALA A 298 14.05 -20.46 0.69
N ALA A 299 14.61 -20.11 1.85
CA ALA A 299 15.90 -20.62 2.30
C ALA A 299 15.85 -22.13 2.59
N MET A 300 14.76 -22.60 3.22
CA MET A 300 14.55 -24.03 3.46
C MET A 300 14.45 -24.84 2.16
N MET A 301 13.66 -24.37 1.19
CA MET A 301 13.52 -25.06 -0.10
C MET A 301 14.84 -25.13 -0.88
N GLN A 302 15.73 -24.15 -0.72
CA GLN A 302 17.05 -24.19 -1.35
C GLN A 302 17.95 -25.27 -0.74
N LEU A 303 17.81 -25.55 0.57
CA LEU A 303 18.58 -26.62 1.22
C LEU A 303 18.15 -28.01 0.74
N THR A 304 16.85 -28.21 0.50
CA THR A 304 16.32 -29.49 0.00
C THR A 304 16.53 -29.68 -1.50
N GLY A 305 16.54 -28.60 -2.28
CA GLY A 305 16.70 -28.66 -3.74
C GLY A 305 18.05 -29.18 -4.23
N ASP A 306 19.12 -29.00 -3.45
CA ASP A 306 20.48 -29.45 -3.80
C ASP A 306 20.67 -30.97 -3.67
N THR A 307 19.77 -31.70 -2.99
CA THR A 307 19.88 -33.14 -2.79
C THR A 307 18.99 -33.93 -3.76
N GLY A 308 19.46 -34.12 -4.99
CA GLY A 308 18.96 -35.15 -5.90
C GLY A 308 17.64 -34.87 -6.65
N SER A 309 17.13 -33.64 -6.62
CA SER A 309 15.94 -33.26 -7.40
C SER A 309 16.26 -33.12 -8.90
N ALA A 310 15.41 -33.68 -9.77
CA ALA A 310 15.58 -33.63 -11.22
C ALA A 310 14.53 -32.69 -11.86
N GLY A 311 14.88 -32.01 -12.95
CA GLY A 311 13.94 -31.20 -13.73
C GLY A 311 13.71 -29.79 -13.20
N TRP A 312 12.45 -29.38 -13.03
CA TRP A 312 12.06 -28.02 -12.62
C TRP A 312 12.17 -27.76 -11.11
N GLU A 313 12.21 -28.83 -10.31
CA GLU A 313 12.25 -28.78 -8.84
C GLU A 313 13.57 -28.19 -8.31
N GLN A 314 14.70 -28.43 -9.00
CA GLN A 314 16.00 -27.85 -8.64
C GLN A 314 16.01 -26.31 -8.65
N HIS A 315 15.12 -25.69 -9.43
CA HIS A 315 15.00 -24.23 -9.52
C HIS A 315 14.02 -23.66 -8.50
N LEU A 316 13.17 -24.49 -7.89
CA LEU A 316 12.03 -24.05 -7.09
C LEU A 316 12.45 -23.18 -5.91
N GLY A 317 13.51 -23.53 -5.18
CA GLY A 317 13.98 -22.75 -4.04
C GLY A 317 14.44 -21.34 -4.43
N LYS A 318 15.19 -21.21 -5.54
CA LYS A 318 15.66 -19.91 -6.06
C LYS A 318 14.49 -19.09 -6.62
N ASP A 319 13.56 -19.74 -7.30
CA ASP A 319 12.38 -19.10 -7.87
C ASP A 319 11.42 -18.59 -6.80
N VAL A 320 11.24 -19.33 -5.71
CA VAL A 320 10.46 -18.89 -4.55
C VAL A 320 11.12 -17.68 -3.89
N LEU A 321 12.45 -17.66 -3.75
CA LEU A 321 13.17 -16.49 -3.25
C LEU A 321 12.92 -15.26 -4.12
N SER A 322 13.06 -15.42 -5.45
CA SER A 322 12.77 -14.36 -6.43
C SER A 322 11.32 -13.87 -6.34
N GLY A 323 10.36 -14.78 -6.19
CA GLY A 323 8.94 -14.46 -5.98
C GLY A 323 8.69 -13.70 -4.68
N VAL A 324 9.33 -14.08 -3.57
CA VAL A 324 9.25 -13.38 -2.28
C VAL A 324 9.82 -11.97 -2.40
N LEU A 325 11.01 -11.82 -2.98
CA LEU A 325 11.65 -10.51 -3.19
C LEU A 325 10.80 -9.60 -4.09
N LEU A 326 10.23 -10.13 -5.17
CA LEU A 326 9.33 -9.38 -6.05
C LEU A 326 8.06 -8.93 -5.30
N THR A 327 7.47 -9.83 -4.50
CA THR A 327 6.30 -9.53 -3.67
C THR A 327 6.60 -8.43 -2.64
N LEU A 328 7.77 -8.49 -2.00
CA LEU A 328 8.23 -7.45 -1.08
C LEU A 328 8.43 -6.12 -1.77
N ALA A 329 9.09 -6.11 -2.93
CA ALA A 329 9.33 -4.91 -3.71
C ALA A 329 8.01 -4.23 -4.08
N VAL A 330 7.05 -4.98 -4.64
CA VAL A 330 5.72 -4.46 -4.99
C VAL A 330 4.98 -3.95 -3.76
N SER A 331 5.01 -4.69 -2.65
CA SER A 331 4.37 -4.27 -1.39
C SER A 331 4.94 -2.96 -0.87
N PHE A 332 6.28 -2.82 -0.82
CA PHE A 332 6.92 -1.58 -0.38
C PHE A 332 6.65 -0.41 -1.32
N ILE A 333 6.62 -0.63 -2.63
CA ILE A 333 6.22 0.40 -3.61
C ILE A 333 4.77 0.83 -3.36
N CYS A 334 3.85 -0.11 -3.12
CA CYS A 334 2.45 0.21 -2.80
C CYS A 334 2.34 1.07 -1.53
N VAL A 335 3.07 0.72 -0.47
CA VAL A 335 3.06 1.47 0.78
C VAL A 335 3.68 2.85 0.60
N ALA A 336 4.82 2.95 -0.09
CA ALA A 336 5.48 4.20 -0.39
C ALA A 336 4.54 5.13 -1.16
N ALA A 337 3.93 4.65 -2.25
CA ALA A 337 2.99 5.42 -3.05
C ALA A 337 1.75 5.84 -2.24
N SER A 338 1.12 4.92 -1.50
CA SER A 338 -0.07 5.22 -0.70
C SER A 338 0.23 6.22 0.42
N SER A 339 1.40 6.10 1.06
CA SER A 339 1.88 7.04 2.06
C SER A 339 2.10 8.42 1.45
N THR A 340 2.80 8.52 0.31
CA THR A 340 3.00 9.80 -0.39
C THR A 340 1.70 10.45 -0.79
N ILE A 341 0.75 9.71 -1.37
CA ILE A 341 -0.58 10.21 -1.75
C ILE A 341 -1.30 10.78 -0.52
N THR A 342 -1.34 10.02 0.57
CA THR A 342 -2.02 10.42 1.81
C THR A 342 -1.35 11.63 2.46
N GLN A 343 -0.01 11.67 2.47
CA GLN A 343 0.77 12.76 3.03
C GLN A 343 0.67 14.04 2.20
N ALA A 344 0.69 13.92 0.87
CA ALA A 344 0.52 15.05 -0.03
C ALA A 344 -0.89 15.65 0.14
N ALA A 345 -1.92 14.80 0.17
CA ALA A 345 -3.31 15.22 0.40
C ALA A 345 -3.46 15.94 1.75
N ALA A 346 -2.95 15.35 2.84
CA ALA A 346 -3.02 15.94 4.17
C ALA A 346 -2.25 17.28 4.26
N THR A 347 -1.14 17.40 3.52
CA THR A 347 -0.35 18.63 3.49
C THR A 347 -1.09 19.75 2.76
N LEU A 348 -1.71 19.45 1.62
CA LEU A 348 -2.52 20.39 0.85
C LEU A 348 -3.79 20.81 1.60
N ASP A 349 -4.43 19.89 2.31
CA ASP A 349 -5.63 20.18 3.11
C ASP A 349 -5.33 21.05 4.35
N ARG A 350 -4.08 21.06 4.84
CA ARG A 350 -3.65 21.83 6.01
C ARG A 350 -2.74 23.01 5.67
N ALA A 351 -2.69 23.42 4.40
CA ALA A 351 -1.80 24.48 3.93
C ALA A 351 -1.94 25.77 4.75
N ASP A 352 -3.18 26.26 4.93
CA ASP A 352 -3.45 27.49 5.68
C ASP A 352 -3.03 27.38 7.15
N LEU A 353 -3.20 26.20 7.75
CA LEU A 353 -2.75 25.92 9.10
C LEU A 353 -1.21 25.97 9.20
N TYR A 354 -0.51 25.39 8.21
CA TYR A 354 0.96 25.45 8.17
C TYR A 354 1.47 26.89 8.02
N HIS A 355 0.86 27.69 7.16
CA HIS A 355 1.20 29.12 7.02
C HIS A 355 0.90 29.90 8.31
N GLY A 356 -0.26 29.66 8.94
CA GLY A 356 -0.64 30.30 10.19
C GLY A 356 0.31 29.97 11.34
N LEU A 357 0.67 28.70 11.51
CA LEU A 357 1.65 28.26 12.52
C LEU A 357 3.04 28.85 12.27
N ASN A 358 3.46 28.95 11.00
CA ASN A 358 4.72 29.59 10.65
C ASN A 358 4.73 31.09 11.00
N ARG A 359 3.61 31.79 10.78
CA ARG A 359 3.43 33.20 11.20
C ARG A 359 3.45 33.36 12.72
N LEU A 360 3.03 32.34 13.47
CA LEU A 360 3.10 32.29 14.94
C LEU A 360 4.48 31.85 15.47
N GLY A 361 5.48 31.68 14.60
CA GLY A 361 6.86 31.35 14.97
C GLY A 361 7.20 29.86 15.01
N MET A 362 6.30 28.97 14.56
CA MET A 362 6.61 27.53 14.44
C MET A 362 7.23 27.22 13.06
N PRO A 363 8.54 26.92 12.98
CA PRO A 363 9.19 26.74 11.69
C PRO A 363 8.68 25.48 10.96
N TYR A 364 8.61 25.56 9.63
CA TYR A 364 8.21 24.43 8.77
C TYR A 364 9.02 23.15 9.02
N GLU A 365 10.28 23.27 9.40
CA GLU A 365 11.15 22.14 9.73
C GLU A 365 10.66 21.35 10.94
N LEU A 366 10.20 22.03 12.00
CA LEU A 366 9.66 21.39 13.19
C LEU A 366 8.38 20.64 12.85
N MET A 367 7.48 21.29 12.10
CA MET A 367 6.23 20.69 11.64
C MET A 367 6.47 19.48 10.71
N ASN A 368 7.45 19.59 9.80
CA ASN A 368 7.86 18.52 8.91
C ASN A 368 8.49 17.35 9.68
N ARG A 369 9.37 17.63 10.66
CA ARG A 369 9.95 16.61 11.55
C ARG A 369 8.87 15.87 12.33
N ALA A 370 7.89 16.58 12.87
CA ALA A 370 6.76 15.97 13.57
C ALA A 370 5.93 15.08 12.62
N ARG A 371 5.64 15.55 11.40
CA ARG A 371 4.91 14.76 10.37
C ARG A 371 5.67 13.50 9.98
N VAL A 372 6.97 13.60 9.71
CA VAL A 372 7.79 12.43 9.37
C VAL A 372 7.81 11.45 10.53
N LYS A 373 7.98 11.92 11.77
CA LYS A 373 7.96 11.05 12.97
C LYS A 373 6.61 10.38 13.18
N SER A 374 5.48 11.05 12.92
CA SER A 374 4.16 10.45 13.12
C SER A 374 3.87 9.30 12.16
N VAL A 375 4.56 9.24 11.01
CA VAL A 375 4.47 8.11 10.08
C VAL A 375 5.57 7.07 10.35
N MET A 376 6.81 7.51 10.55
CA MET A 376 7.96 6.62 10.69
C MET A 376 7.96 5.84 12.00
N ILE A 377 7.45 6.41 13.10
CA ILE A 377 7.37 5.69 14.36
C ILE A 377 6.46 4.45 14.22
N PRO A 378 5.18 4.57 13.81
CA PRO A 378 4.34 3.41 13.55
C PRO A 378 4.96 2.43 12.54
N THR A 379 5.61 2.96 11.50
CA THR A 379 6.24 2.15 10.43
C THR A 379 7.37 1.28 10.93
N LEU A 380 8.31 1.85 11.68
CA LEU A 380 9.41 1.10 12.27
C LEU A 380 8.90 0.10 13.30
N THR A 381 7.93 0.49 14.13
CA THR A 381 7.37 -0.44 15.11
C THR A 381 6.57 -1.57 14.49
N ALA A 382 5.91 -1.32 13.36
CA ALA A 382 5.24 -2.36 12.59
C ALA A 382 6.27 -3.31 11.96
N ALA A 383 7.29 -2.78 11.28
CA ALA A 383 8.33 -3.60 10.66
C ALA A 383 9.05 -4.48 11.69
N ILE A 384 9.52 -3.89 12.79
CA ILE A 384 10.28 -4.61 13.82
C ILE A 384 9.35 -5.54 14.62
N GLY A 385 8.22 -5.03 15.10
CA GLY A 385 7.31 -5.79 15.96
C GLY A 385 6.72 -7.00 15.24
N PHE A 386 6.26 -6.83 14.00
CA PHE A 386 5.73 -7.94 13.22
C PHE A 386 6.84 -8.82 12.66
N GLY A 387 8.00 -8.27 12.25
CA GLY A 387 9.16 -9.08 11.86
C GLY A 387 9.59 -10.04 12.97
N LEU A 388 9.73 -9.55 14.21
CA LEU A 388 10.06 -10.39 15.37
C LEU A 388 8.94 -11.39 15.69
N ALA A 389 7.67 -10.98 15.67
CA ALA A 389 6.57 -11.91 15.89
C ALA A 389 6.52 -13.02 14.83
N SER A 390 6.86 -12.70 13.58
CA SER A 390 6.97 -13.67 12.48
C SER A 390 8.14 -14.62 12.67
N LEU A 391 9.26 -14.11 13.19
CA LEU A 391 10.43 -14.93 13.49
C LEU A 391 10.13 -15.93 14.60
N VAL A 392 9.40 -15.51 15.64
CA VAL A 392 8.92 -16.40 16.71
C VAL A 392 7.95 -17.44 16.15
N LEU A 393 7.02 -17.03 15.27
CA LEU A 393 6.04 -17.92 14.65
C LEU A 393 6.71 -19.07 13.88
N VAL A 394 7.76 -18.74 13.11
CA VAL A 394 8.45 -19.70 12.23
C VAL A 394 9.74 -20.19 12.89
N PHE A 395 9.92 -20.02 14.20
CA PHE A 395 11.20 -20.24 14.88
C PHE A 395 11.86 -21.60 14.61
N PRO A 396 11.17 -22.75 14.60
CA PRO A 396 11.81 -24.03 14.31
C PRO A 396 12.44 -24.07 12.90
N LEU A 397 11.69 -23.61 11.89
CA LEU A 397 12.17 -23.51 10.51
C LEU A 397 13.22 -22.39 10.36
N ALA A 398 12.98 -21.24 10.98
CA ALA A 398 13.83 -20.06 10.88
C ALA A 398 15.17 -20.26 11.58
N GLY A 399 15.20 -20.97 12.70
CA GLY A 399 16.43 -21.32 13.42
C GLY A 399 17.33 -22.18 12.55
N MET A 400 16.79 -23.23 11.94
CA MET A 400 17.55 -24.07 11.00
C MET A 400 18.00 -23.27 9.76
N ALA A 401 17.13 -22.41 9.21
CA ALA A 401 17.46 -21.59 8.04
C ALA A 401 18.54 -20.55 8.34
N LEU A 402 18.53 -19.98 9.54
CA LEU A 402 19.52 -19.00 9.98
C LEU A 402 20.89 -19.64 10.19
N ILE A 403 20.94 -20.90 10.63
CA ILE A 403 22.18 -21.66 10.78
C ILE A 403 22.72 -22.09 9.42
N MET A 404 21.86 -22.63 8.56
CA MET A 404 22.29 -23.26 7.30
C MET A 404 22.43 -22.28 6.13
N GLN A 405 21.60 -21.23 6.08
CA GLN A 405 21.63 -20.17 5.06
C GLN A 405 21.50 -18.75 5.68
N PRO A 406 22.48 -18.32 6.51
CA PRO A 406 22.41 -17.02 7.18
C PRO A 406 22.31 -15.85 6.20
N LEU A 407 22.99 -15.92 5.05
CA LEU A 407 23.01 -14.85 4.05
C LEU A 407 21.63 -14.61 3.42
N THR A 408 20.92 -15.67 3.04
CA THR A 408 19.57 -15.56 2.44
C THR A 408 18.58 -14.94 3.43
N VAL A 409 18.59 -15.42 4.68
CA VAL A 409 17.69 -14.90 5.73
C VAL A 409 18.01 -13.44 6.05
N LEU A 410 19.30 -13.08 6.17
CA LEU A 410 19.71 -11.73 6.51
C LEU A 410 19.43 -10.75 5.37
N THR A 411 19.71 -11.13 4.12
CA THR A 411 19.43 -10.28 2.94
C THR A 411 17.93 -10.01 2.76
N VAL A 412 17.07 -11.01 2.94
CA VAL A 412 15.61 -10.82 2.84
C VAL A 412 15.08 -10.04 4.05
N CYS A 413 15.39 -10.47 5.27
CA CYS A 413 14.81 -9.86 6.47
C CYS A 413 15.33 -8.45 6.73
N VAL A 414 16.64 -8.24 6.65
CA VAL A 414 17.28 -6.95 6.97
C VAL A 414 17.43 -6.10 5.71
N GLY A 415 17.96 -6.68 4.63
CA GLY A 415 18.23 -5.95 3.38
C GLY A 415 16.95 -5.44 2.72
N ALA A 416 16.01 -6.33 2.39
CA ALA A 416 14.78 -5.93 1.69
C ALA A 416 13.88 -5.03 2.56
N THR A 417 13.75 -5.35 3.85
CA THR A 417 12.99 -4.49 4.78
C THR A 417 13.65 -3.12 4.97
N GLY A 418 14.98 -3.08 5.12
CA GLY A 418 15.75 -1.83 5.22
C GLY A 418 15.59 -0.95 3.98
N ALA A 419 15.77 -1.53 2.80
CA ALA A 419 15.53 -0.86 1.52
C ALA A 419 14.08 -0.35 1.40
N GLY A 420 13.09 -1.16 1.78
CA GLY A 420 11.69 -0.78 1.82
C GLY A 420 11.40 0.42 2.74
N LEU A 421 11.99 0.43 3.94
CA LEU A 421 11.87 1.54 4.89
C LEU A 421 12.53 2.82 4.36
N LEU A 422 13.68 2.71 3.68
CA LEU A 422 14.33 3.84 3.02
C LEU A 422 13.48 4.39 1.88
N LEU A 423 12.89 3.52 1.06
CA LEU A 423 11.96 3.92 0.00
C LEU A 423 10.77 4.71 0.55
N ILE A 424 10.15 4.23 1.63
CA ILE A 424 9.03 4.95 2.27
C ILE A 424 9.52 6.30 2.83
N ARG A 425 10.70 6.34 3.44
CA ARG A 425 11.27 7.58 3.99
C ARG A 425 11.53 8.63 2.91
N LEU A 426 12.04 8.20 1.76
CA LEU A 426 12.25 9.03 0.57
C LEU A 426 10.90 9.48 -0.01
N ALA A 427 9.94 8.57 -0.14
CA ALA A 427 8.61 8.86 -0.66
C ALA A 427 7.86 9.91 0.17
N ILE A 428 7.97 9.85 1.51
CA ILE A 428 7.41 10.88 2.41
C ILE A 428 8.09 12.24 2.22
N SER A 429 9.38 12.27 1.87
CA SER A 429 10.13 13.52 1.65
C SER A 429 9.64 14.30 0.42
N VAL A 430 9.06 13.62 -0.56
CA VAL A 430 8.42 14.25 -1.73
C VAL A 430 7.24 15.13 -1.30
N ALA A 431 6.49 14.70 -0.28
CA ALA A 431 5.35 15.44 0.28
C ALA A 431 5.74 16.53 1.31
N ALA A 432 6.97 17.07 1.25
CA ALA A 432 7.42 18.08 2.19
C ALA A 432 6.64 19.41 2.02
N PRO A 433 6.17 20.06 3.10
CA PRO A 433 5.33 21.26 3.03
C PRO A 433 6.07 22.41 2.35
N GLN A 434 7.35 22.61 2.68
CA GLN A 434 8.18 23.65 2.06
C GLN A 434 8.23 23.53 0.53
N ARG A 435 8.39 22.31 0.00
CA ARG A 435 8.46 22.06 -1.46
C ARG A 435 7.12 22.24 -2.14
N LEU A 436 6.05 21.71 -1.54
CA LEU A 436 4.70 21.77 -2.10
C LEU A 436 4.09 23.18 -2.03
N LEU A 437 4.32 23.90 -0.95
CA LEU A 437 3.78 25.25 -0.74
C LEU A 437 4.55 26.30 -1.54
N SER A 438 5.89 26.22 -1.61
CA SER A 438 6.68 27.14 -2.44
C SER A 438 6.48 26.93 -3.96
N ALA A 439 6.14 25.72 -4.40
CA ALA A 439 5.75 25.46 -5.79
C ALA A 439 4.38 26.08 -6.14
N GLY A 440 3.47 26.18 -5.16
CA GLY A 440 2.18 26.87 -5.32
C GLY A 440 2.33 28.38 -5.46
N GLU A 441 3.23 28.99 -4.68
CA GLU A 441 3.49 30.44 -4.72
C GLU A 441 4.12 30.88 -6.05
N ARG A 442 5.07 30.11 -6.62
CA ARG A 442 5.64 30.43 -7.95
C ARG A 442 4.61 30.39 -9.08
N GLY A 443 3.61 29.51 -8.98
CA GLY A 443 2.50 29.47 -9.94
C GLY A 443 1.48 30.60 -9.75
N GLY A 444 1.41 31.19 -8.55
CA GLY A 444 0.57 32.35 -8.25
C GLY A 444 1.18 33.68 -8.69
N ILE A 445 2.51 33.84 -8.56
CA ILE A 445 3.21 35.08 -8.94
C ILE A 445 3.15 35.32 -10.46
N HIS A 446 3.20 34.27 -11.29
CA HIS A 446 3.01 34.42 -12.74
C HIS A 446 1.56 34.74 -13.16
N ALA A 447 0.58 34.42 -12.33
CA ALA A 447 -0.84 34.69 -12.61
C ALA A 447 -1.32 36.06 -12.12
N LEU A 448 -0.46 36.82 -11.42
CA LEU A 448 -0.68 38.23 -11.07
C LEU A 448 0.14 39.18 -11.97
N ALA A 449 0.94 38.64 -12.88
CA ALA A 449 1.75 39.36 -13.85
C ALA A 449 1.21 39.22 -15.30
N GLU A 450 0.14 38.45 -15.49
CA GLU A 450 -0.76 38.45 -16.66
C GLU A 450 -2.12 39.00 -16.21
#